data_AF-A0A6I2WX11-F1
#
_entry.id   AF-A0A6I2WX11-F1
#
_cell.length_a   1.000
_cell.length_b   1.000
_cell.length_c   1.000
_cell.angle_alpha   90.00
_cell.angle_beta   90.00
_cell.angle_gamma   90.00
#
_symmetry.space_group_name_H-M   'P 1'
#
loop_
_entity.id
_entity.type
_entity.pdbx_description
1 polymer ?
#
loop_
_entity_poly.entity_id
_entity_poly.type
_entity_poly.pdbx_seq_one_letter_code
_entity_poly.pdbx_strand_id
1 'polypeptide(L)'
;MSELQRLWNGWRNEYVTSAGAAGGVGADDATSGRGSVFTRILRSGMSDEQAYIVFRGAEVFAILNAFPYAVGHVLVLPYREV
;
A
#
# COMPACT_ATOMS: atom_id res chain seq x y z
N MET A 1 -8.45 -26.18 -18.79
CA MET A 1 -9.38 -25.10 -18.38
C MET A 1 -8.73 -24.40 -17.21
N SER A 2 -8.29 -23.15 -17.34
CA SER A 2 -7.84 -22.40 -16.16
C SER A 2 -9.09 -21.92 -15.42
N GLU A 3 -9.43 -22.59 -14.33
CA GLU A 3 -10.42 -22.05 -13.41
C GLU A 3 -9.83 -20.86 -12.63
N LEU A 4 -10.70 -19.93 -12.23
CA LEU A 4 -10.34 -18.85 -11.33
C LEU A 4 -9.90 -19.44 -9.98
N GLN A 5 -8.61 -19.29 -9.66
CA GLN A 5 -8.11 -19.66 -8.34
C GLN A 5 -8.60 -18.65 -7.29
N ARG A 6 -9.26 -19.17 -6.25
CA ARG A 6 -9.80 -18.36 -5.15
C ARG A 6 -8.75 -18.20 -4.06
N LEU A 7 -8.31 -16.96 -3.84
CA LEU A 7 -7.52 -16.58 -2.67
C LEU A 7 -8.45 -15.97 -1.62
N TRP A 8 -8.53 -16.63 -0.47
CA TRP A 8 -9.37 -16.20 0.65
C TRP A 8 -8.56 -15.35 1.62
N ASN A 9 -8.97 -14.09 1.79
CA ASN A 9 -8.33 -13.13 2.69
C ASN A 9 -9.33 -12.69 3.76
N GLY A 10 -9.21 -13.21 4.98
CA GLY A 10 -10.14 -12.90 6.08
C GLY A 10 -10.25 -11.40 6.40
N TRP A 11 -9.15 -10.66 6.24
CA TRP A 11 -9.10 -9.20 6.42
C TRP A 11 -9.99 -8.43 5.44
N ARG A 12 -10.36 -9.03 4.29
CA ARG A 12 -11.06 -8.32 3.21
C ARG A 12 -12.46 -7.86 3.61
N ASN A 13 -13.15 -8.61 4.47
CA ASN A 13 -14.48 -8.21 4.94
C ASN A 13 -14.40 -6.90 5.74
N GLU A 14 -13.49 -6.85 6.71
CA GLU A 14 -13.24 -5.66 7.54
C GLU A 14 -12.74 -4.47 6.70
N TYR A 15 -11.85 -4.70 5.73
CA TYR A 15 -11.37 -3.64 4.85
C TYR A 15 -12.52 -3.01 4.04
N VAL A 16 -13.39 -3.82 3.43
CA VAL A 16 -14.49 -3.31 2.60
C VAL A 16 -15.54 -2.58 3.45
N THR A 17 -15.85 -3.09 4.64
CA THR A 17 -16.82 -2.43 5.53
C THR A 17 -16.27 -1.14 6.11
N SER A 18 -14.98 -1.08 6.47
CA SER A 18 -14.33 0.13 6.98
C SER A 18 -14.03 1.17 5.89
N ALA A 19 -13.59 0.76 4.70
CA ALA A 19 -13.36 1.65 3.56
C ALA A 19 -14.67 2.22 3.00
N GLY A 20 -15.77 1.49 3.08
CA GLY A 20 -17.11 1.99 2.76
C GLY A 20 -17.62 3.02 3.79
N ALA A 21 -17.21 2.92 5.06
CA ALA A 21 -17.60 3.83 6.13
C ALA A 21 -16.73 5.10 6.21
N ALA A 22 -15.45 5.02 5.82
CA ALA A 22 -14.51 6.15 5.84
C ALA A 22 -14.66 7.08 4.62
N GLY A 23 -15.53 6.75 3.67
CA GLY A 23 -15.34 7.17 2.29
C GLY A 23 -14.09 6.48 1.74
N GLY A 24 -14.12 5.98 0.51
CA GLY A 24 -12.90 5.43 -0.09
C GLY A 24 -11.73 6.41 0.12
N VAL A 25 -10.49 5.91 0.12
CA VAL A 25 -9.31 6.74 -0.15
C VAL A 25 -9.47 7.32 -1.57
N GLY A 26 -10.39 8.26 -1.71
CA GLY A 26 -10.55 9.12 -2.85
C GLY A 26 -9.25 9.87 -2.97
N ALA A 27 -8.86 10.12 -4.21
CA ALA A 27 -7.69 10.87 -4.59
C ALA A 27 -7.62 12.31 -3.99
N ASP A 28 -8.60 12.69 -3.16
CA ASP A 28 -8.95 14.05 -2.82
C ASP A 28 -9.17 14.26 -1.31
N ASP A 29 -8.37 13.66 -0.41
CA ASP A 29 -8.22 14.24 0.93
C ASP A 29 -7.22 15.41 0.88
N ALA A 30 -7.75 16.55 0.47
CA ALA A 30 -7.11 17.86 0.43
C ALA A 30 -6.67 18.40 1.82
N THR A 31 -6.64 17.56 2.86
CA THR A 31 -6.46 18.00 4.25
C THR A 31 -5.26 17.37 4.97
N SER A 32 -4.39 16.58 4.32
CA SER A 32 -3.27 15.92 5.02
C SER A 32 -2.02 15.67 4.14
N GLY A 33 -1.40 16.75 3.64
CA GLY A 33 -0.07 16.74 3.01
C GLY A 33 -0.05 16.41 1.51
N ARG A 34 0.83 17.09 0.76
CA ARG A 34 0.97 16.91 -0.70
C ARG A 34 1.60 15.54 -1.05
N GLY A 35 1.07 14.89 -2.09
CA GLY A 35 1.64 13.70 -2.75
C GLY A 35 0.89 12.39 -2.44
N SER A 36 1.17 11.36 -3.22
CA SER A 36 0.62 10.01 -3.05
C SER A 36 0.87 9.42 -1.65
N VAL A 37 0.13 8.37 -1.28
CA VAL A 37 0.37 7.61 -0.04
C VAL A 37 1.83 7.14 0.09
N PHE A 38 2.45 6.76 -1.03
CA PHE A 38 3.84 6.33 -1.08
C PHE A 38 4.81 7.49 -0.85
N THR A 39 4.54 8.64 -1.47
CA THR A 39 5.30 9.88 -1.22
C THR A 39 5.23 10.28 0.26
N ARG A 40 4.07 10.14 0.88
CA ARG A 40 3.87 10.41 2.31
C ARG A 40 4.62 9.43 3.21
N ILE A 41 4.58 8.13 2.89
CA ILE A 41 5.37 7.10 3.60
C ILE A 41 6.86 7.44 3.53
N LEU A 42 7.40 7.74 2.35
CA LEU A 42 8.82 8.10 2.17
C LEU A 42 9.23 9.35 2.97
N ARG A 43 8.30 10.29 3.21
CA ARG A 43 8.52 11.55 3.94
C ARG A 43 8.19 11.48 5.43
N SER A 44 7.66 10.36 5.91
CA SER A 44 7.16 10.21 7.29
C SER A 44 8.25 10.25 8.36
N GLY A 45 9.52 10.01 7.99
CA GLY A 45 10.62 9.86 8.94
C GLY A 45 10.61 8.52 9.70
N MET A 46 9.69 7.60 9.38
CA MET A 46 9.67 6.24 9.92
C MET A 46 10.88 5.44 9.46
N SER A 47 11.33 4.48 10.27
CA SER A 47 12.33 3.50 9.83
C SER A 47 11.75 2.59 8.74
N ASP A 48 12.62 1.89 8.02
CA ASP A 48 12.21 0.97 6.95
C ASP A 48 11.32 -0.15 7.50
N GLU A 49 11.62 -0.66 8.71
CA GLU A 49 10.81 -1.68 9.38
C GLU A 49 9.42 -1.15 9.75
N GLN A 50 9.32 0.08 10.23
CA GLN A 50 8.06 0.72 10.58
C GLN A 50 7.21 1.04 9.34
N ALA A 51 7.86 1.44 8.25
CA ALA A 51 7.23 1.74 6.97
C ALA A 51 6.99 0.49 6.10
N TYR A 52 7.43 -0.68 6.55
CA TYR A 52 7.44 -1.94 5.80
C TYR A 52 8.21 -1.91 4.47
N ILE A 53 9.21 -1.03 4.36
CA ILE A 53 10.14 -0.98 3.22
C ILE A 53 11.15 -2.11 3.41
N VAL A 54 11.27 -2.96 2.40
CA VAL A 54 12.15 -4.15 2.45
C VAL A 54 13.40 -4.00 1.59
N PHE A 55 13.44 -2.99 0.71
CA PHE A 55 14.59 -2.72 -0.14
C PHE A 55 14.61 -1.26 -0.62
N ARG A 56 15.81 -0.67 -0.65
CA ARG A 56 16.07 0.65 -1.25
C ARG A 56 17.11 0.53 -2.36
N GLY A 57 16.68 0.78 -3.59
CA GLY A 57 17.54 0.91 -4.75
C GLY A 57 17.88 2.38 -5.03
N ALA A 58 18.54 2.63 -6.17
CA ALA A 58 18.88 3.98 -6.61
C ALA A 58 17.63 4.79 -7.03
N GLU A 59 16.76 4.19 -7.83
CA GLU A 59 15.58 4.87 -8.42
C GLU A 59 14.23 4.37 -7.87
N VAL A 60 14.25 3.20 -7.23
CA VAL A 60 13.07 2.47 -6.77
C VAL A 60 13.25 1.95 -5.35
N PHE A 61 12.13 1.66 -4.70
CA PHE A 61 12.08 0.94 -3.43
C PHE A 61 11.02 -0.16 -3.49
N ALA A 62 11.17 -1.17 -2.62
CA ALA A 62 10.16 -2.21 -2.45
C ALA A 62 9.54 -2.12 -1.05
N ILE A 63 8.22 -2.25 -0.99
CA ILE A 63 7.42 -2.13 0.24
C ILE A 63 6.41 -3.27 0.33
N LEU A 64 6.17 -3.82 1.52
CA LEU A 64 5.11 -4.82 1.72
C LEU A 64 3.74 -4.16 1.56
N ASN A 65 2.81 -4.88 0.93
CA ASN A 65 1.42 -4.45 0.88
C ASN A 65 0.78 -4.67 2.25
N ALA A 66 0.20 -3.61 2.85
CA ALA A 66 -0.54 -3.68 4.11
C ALA A 66 -1.75 -4.63 4.04
N PHE A 67 -2.25 -4.89 2.84
CA PHE A 67 -3.38 -5.79 2.55
C PHE A 67 -2.94 -6.89 1.56
N PRO A 68 -2.12 -7.86 2.00
CA PRO A 68 -1.48 -8.83 1.12
C PRO A 68 -2.44 -9.94 0.64
N TYR A 69 -2.23 -10.45 -0.58
CA TYR A 69 -2.93 -11.66 -1.08
C TYR A 69 -2.23 -12.96 -0.67
N ALA A 70 -0.92 -12.89 -0.44
CA ALA A 70 -0.10 -13.97 0.05
C ALA A 70 1.05 -13.39 0.89
N VAL A 71 1.69 -14.23 1.71
CA VAL A 71 2.88 -13.83 2.47
C VAL A 71 3.96 -13.36 1.48
N GLY A 72 4.55 -12.20 1.77
CA GLY A 72 5.57 -11.60 0.91
C GLY A 72 5.02 -10.82 -0.28
N HIS A 73 3.72 -10.47 -0.31
CA HIS A 73 3.18 -9.58 -1.34
C HIS A 73 3.82 -8.19 -1.24
N VAL A 74 4.68 -7.88 -2.21
CA VAL A 74 5.44 -6.63 -2.30
C VAL A 74 4.97 -5.78 -3.47
N LEU A 75 5.15 -4.47 -3.31
CA LEU A 75 5.03 -3.47 -4.36
C LEU A 75 6.42 -2.89 -4.62
N VAL A 76 6.77 -2.67 -5.89
CA VAL A 76 8.00 -1.96 -6.29
C VAL A 76 7.60 -0.66 -6.95
N LEU A 77 8.08 0.46 -6.41
CA LEU A 77 7.68 1.79 -6.86
C LEU A 77 8.91 2.68 -7.10
N PRO A 78 8.85 3.60 -8.07
CA PRO A 78 9.83 4.67 -8.18
C PRO A 78 9.72 5.63 -6.99
N TYR A 79 10.84 6.24 -6.61
CA TYR A 79 10.79 7.37 -5.65
C TYR A 79 10.07 8.58 -6.24
N ARG A 80 10.14 8.75 -7.56
CA ARG A 80 9.45 9.81 -8.28
C ARG A 80 7.97 9.46 -8.45
N GLU A 81 7.11 10.36 -8.00
CA GLU A 81 5.67 10.30 -8.31
C GLU A 81 5.45 10.53 -9.82
N VAL A 82 4.65 9.65 -10.45
CA VAL A 82 4.39 9.59 -11.91
C VAL A 82 2.93 9.84 -12.23
#